data_AF-A0A2V7YZ80-F1
#
_entry.id   AF-A0A2V7YZ80-F1
#
_cell.length_a   1.000
_cell.length_b   1.000
_cell.length_c   1.000
_cell.angle_alpha   90.00
_cell.angle_beta   90.00
_cell.angle_gamma   90.00
#
_symmetry.space_group_name_H-M   'P 1'
#
loop_
_entity.id
_entity.type
_entity.pdbx_description
1 polymer ?
#
loop_
_entity_poly.entity_id
_entity_poly.type
_entity_poly.pdbx_seq_one_letter_code
_entity_poly.pdbx_strand_id
1 'polypeptide(L)'
;MSERNDYPPGVPCWVDTLQPDPQAAVRFYGDLMGWAFEGPGVMPGDPPGQYSVARLRGRDVAGVGSQPSQPSAGAMPTVWNT
;
A
#
# COMPACT_ATOMS: atom_id res chain seq x y z
N MET A 1 -14.22 -12.95 -6.51
CA MET A 1 -14.18 -11.63 -5.86
C MET A 1 -15.37 -10.84 -6.31
N SER A 2 -16.04 -10.19 -5.38
CA SER A 2 -17.16 -9.29 -5.67
C SER A 2 -16.60 -8.00 -6.27
N GLU A 3 -17.22 -7.50 -7.35
CA GLU A 3 -16.89 -6.19 -7.89
C GLU A 3 -17.80 -5.14 -7.26
N ARG A 4 -17.23 -4.01 -6.83
CA ARG A 4 -17.96 -2.93 -6.18
C ARG A 4 -17.54 -1.59 -6.78
N ASN A 5 -18.54 -0.77 -7.15
CA ASN A 5 -18.31 0.54 -7.77
C ASN A 5 -18.62 1.72 -6.84
N ASP A 6 -19.06 1.45 -5.61
CA ASP A 6 -19.37 2.48 -4.61
C ASP A 6 -19.20 1.94 -3.17
N TYR A 7 -18.88 2.84 -2.24
CA TYR A 7 -18.69 2.55 -0.83
C TYR A 7 -19.50 3.55 0.01
N PRO A 8 -20.58 3.09 0.67
CA PRO A 8 -21.33 3.93 1.60
C PRO A 8 -20.40 4.48 2.70
N PRO A 9 -20.70 5.67 3.25
CA PRO A 9 -19.92 6.24 4.33
C PRO A 9 -19.72 5.25 5.49
N GLY A 10 -18.48 5.13 5.96
CA GLY A 10 -18.10 4.23 7.06
C GLY A 10 -17.80 2.79 6.65
N VAL A 11 -18.01 2.40 5.38
CA VAL A 11 -17.59 1.08 4.90
C VAL A 11 -16.13 1.12 4.46
N PRO A 12 -15.25 0.25 5.01
CA PRO A 12 -13.87 0.14 4.54
C PRO A 12 -13.82 -0.10 3.03
N CYS A 13 -13.00 0.68 2.33
CA CYS A 13 -12.96 0.71 0.87
C CYS A 13 -11.56 0.58 0.28
N TRP A 14 -10.54 0.69 1.12
CA TRP A 14 -9.14 0.64 0.71
C TRP A 14 -8.32 -0.01 1.82
N VAL A 15 -7.20 -0.60 1.44
CA VAL A 15 -6.24 -1.15 2.39
C VAL A 15 -4.83 -0.82 1.96
N ASP A 16 -3.99 -0.44 2.92
CA ASP A 16 -2.58 -0.17 2.68
C ASP A 16 -1.69 -0.97 3.62
N THR A 17 -0.46 -1.18 3.20
CA THR A 17 0.62 -1.58 4.10
C THR A 17 1.83 -0.67 3.95
N LEU A 18 2.32 -0.18 5.09
CA LEU A 18 3.53 0.63 5.14
C LEU A 18 4.71 -0.26 5.49
N GLN A 19 5.72 -0.23 4.62
CA GLN A 19 6.82 -1.17 4.60
C GLN A 19 8.16 -0.43 4.75
N PRO A 20 9.10 -0.96 5.53
CA PRO A 20 10.45 -0.39 5.61
C PRO A 20 11.18 -0.51 4.25
N ASP A 21 10.88 -1.57 3.48
CA ASP A 21 11.28 -1.74 2.10
C ASP A 21 10.04 -1.98 1.21
N PRO A 22 9.44 -0.91 0.65
CA PRO A 22 8.29 -1.02 -0.23
C PRO A 22 8.56 -1.84 -1.50
N GLN A 23 9.80 -1.84 -2.00
CA GLN A 23 10.15 -2.55 -3.23
C GLN A 23 10.21 -4.06 -2.99
N ALA A 24 10.73 -4.48 -1.83
CA ALA A 24 10.65 -5.88 -1.42
C ALA A 24 9.20 -6.33 -1.23
N ALA A 25 8.35 -5.50 -0.62
CA ALA A 25 6.93 -5.81 -0.46
C ALA A 25 6.18 -5.91 -1.79
N VAL A 26 6.44 -5.01 -2.74
CA VAL A 26 5.90 -5.06 -4.11
C VAL A 26 6.22 -6.40 -4.77
N ARG A 27 7.48 -6.86 -4.69
CA ARG A 27 7.87 -8.16 -5.25
C ARG A 27 7.16 -9.32 -4.55
N PHE A 28 7.20 -9.32 -3.22
CA PHE A 28 6.59 -10.37 -2.41
C PHE A 28 5.08 -10.51 -2.67
N TYR A 29 4.32 -9.41 -2.61
CA TYR A 29 2.88 -9.44 -2.83
C TYR A 29 2.52 -9.61 -4.30
N GLY A 30 3.37 -9.16 -5.23
CA GLY A 30 3.22 -9.43 -6.65
C GLY A 30 3.24 -10.93 -6.93
N ASP A 31 4.24 -11.64 -6.41
CA ASP A 31 4.38 -13.08 -6.60
C ASP A 31 3.30 -13.87 -5.84
N LEU A 32 2.99 -13.47 -4.60
CA LEU A 32 2.04 -14.19 -3.74
C LEU A 32 0.59 -14.04 -4.20
N MET A 33 0.19 -12.82 -4.58
CA MET A 33 -1.21 -12.48 -4.89
C MET A 33 -1.50 -12.36 -6.38
N GLY A 34 -0.47 -12.45 -7.24
CA GLY A 34 -0.59 -12.20 -8.67
C GLY A 34 -0.92 -10.74 -8.99
N TRP A 35 -0.46 -9.81 -8.15
CA TRP A 35 -0.69 -8.38 -8.34
C TRP A 35 0.35 -7.76 -9.28
N ALA A 36 -0.12 -6.88 -10.16
CA ALA A 36 0.72 -5.89 -10.83
C ALA A 36 0.78 -4.62 -9.97
N PHE A 37 1.71 -3.71 -10.23
CA PHE A 37 1.84 -2.47 -9.48
C PHE A 37 2.04 -1.27 -10.39
N GLU A 38 1.38 -0.16 -10.05
CA GLU A 38 1.59 1.15 -10.64
C GLU A 38 2.32 2.05 -9.65
N GLY A 39 3.35 2.77 -10.11
CA GLY A 39 4.20 3.63 -9.28
C GLY A 39 5.69 3.27 -9.38
N PRO A 40 6.52 3.66 -8.39
CA PRO A 40 6.13 4.39 -7.17
C PRO A 40 5.84 5.87 -7.45
N GLY A 41 4.71 6.35 -6.96
CA GLY A 41 4.46 7.78 -6.73
C GLY A 41 5.17 8.28 -5.46
N VAL A 42 5.10 9.60 -5.24
CA VAL A 42 5.69 10.24 -4.06
C VAL A 42 4.67 10.30 -2.93
N MET A 43 5.00 9.70 -1.78
CA MET A 43 4.24 9.88 -0.54
C MET A 43 4.79 11.10 0.22
N PRO A 44 3.93 12.00 0.74
CA PRO A 44 4.37 13.09 1.61
C PRO A 44 5.15 12.57 2.83
N GLY A 45 6.24 13.24 3.16
CA GLY A 45 7.12 12.90 4.27
C GLY A 45 8.43 13.69 4.20
N ASP A 46 9.24 13.62 5.26
CA ASP A 46 10.60 14.13 5.28
C ASP A 46 11.57 13.07 5.82
N PRO A 47 12.37 12.41 4.97
CA PRO A 47 12.38 12.55 3.51
C PRO A 47 11.09 11.99 2.86
N PRO A 48 10.77 12.38 1.60
CA PRO A 48 9.62 11.84 0.88
C PRO A 48 9.66 10.32 0.74
N GLY A 49 8.50 9.68 0.94
CA GLY A 49 8.34 8.24 0.82
C GLY A 49 7.91 7.80 -0.59
N GLN A 50 7.80 6.49 -0.79
CA GLN A 50 7.26 5.87 -2.00
C GLN A 50 5.85 5.35 -1.73
N TYR A 51 5.01 5.34 -2.78
CA TYR A 51 3.72 4.69 -2.73
C TYR A 51 3.39 4.05 -4.07
N SER A 52 3.03 2.76 -4.05
CA SER A 52 2.66 1.99 -5.23
C SER A 52 1.25 1.44 -5.07
N VAL A 53 0.46 1.49 -6.14
CA VAL A 53 -0.92 0.95 -6.16
C VAL A 53 -0.88 -0.45 -6.76
N ALA A 54 -1.41 -1.43 -6.02
CA ALA A 54 -1.57 -2.80 -6.49
C ALA A 54 -2.78 -2.92 -7.41
N ARG A 55 -2.60 -3.63 -8.51
CA ARG A 55 -3.60 -3.90 -9.55
C ARG A 55 -3.83 -5.40 -9.69
N LEU A 56 -5.08 -5.83 -9.73
CA LEU A 56 -5.47 -7.19 -10.09
C LEU A 56 -6.58 -7.15 -11.13
N ARG A 57 -6.36 -7.80 -12.29
CA ARG A 57 -7.31 -7.80 -13.42
C ARG A 57 -7.70 -6.37 -13.86
N GLY A 58 -6.74 -5.45 -13.85
CA GLY A 58 -6.94 -4.06 -14.27
C GLY A 58 -7.65 -3.16 -13.24
N ARG A 59 -7.94 -3.65 -12.03
CA ARG A 59 -8.58 -2.87 -10.95
C ARG A 59 -7.60 -2.60 -9.81
N ASP A 60 -7.72 -1.44 -9.18
CA ASP A 60 -6.99 -1.09 -7.96
C ASP A 60 -7.51 -1.92 -6.78
N VAL A 61 -6.59 -2.49 -6.00
CA VAL A 61 -6.95 -3.42 -4.91
C VAL A 61 -6.28 -3.15 -3.56
N ALA A 62 -5.13 -2.47 -3.54
CA ALA A 62 -4.41 -2.11 -2.31
C ALA A 62 -3.31 -1.08 -2.61
N GLY A 63 -2.71 -0.49 -1.58
CA GLY A 63 -1.46 0.25 -1.71
C GLY A 63 -0.32 -0.28 -0.85
N VAL A 64 0.89 -0.02 -1.31
CA VAL A 64 2.14 -0.34 -0.61
C VAL A 64 2.96 0.94 -0.51
N GLY A 65 3.20 1.39 0.71
CA GLY A 65 3.88 2.65 0.99
C GLY A 65 5.15 2.50 1.80
N SER A 66 6.00 3.53 1.80
CA SER A 66 7.12 3.66 2.74
C SER A 66 6.61 3.88 4.15
N GLN A 67 7.20 3.18 5.12
CA GLN A 67 7.12 3.63 6.50
C GLN A 67 7.77 5.02 6.63
N PRO A 68 7.15 5.95 7.37
CA PRO A 68 7.76 7.24 7.62
C PRO A 68 9.02 7.08 8.47
N SER A 69 10.09 7.76 8.07
CA SER A 69 11.33 7.85 8.85
C SER A 69 11.10 8.76 10.07
N GLN A 70 10.52 8.24 11.15
CA GLN A 70 10.37 9.00 12.40
C GLN A 70 11.44 8.59 13.41
N PRO A 71 12.40 9.48 13.75
CA PRO A 71 13.48 9.18 14.69
C PRO A 71 13.00 8.93 16.12
N SER A 72 11.85 9.48 16.52
CA SER A 72 11.39 9.51 17.92
C SER A 72 10.22 8.56 18.25
N ALA A 73 9.60 7.92 17.26
CA ALA A 73 8.37 7.14 17.46
C ALA A 73 8.59 5.62 17.61
N GLY A 74 9.84 5.15 17.54
CA GLY A 74 10.14 3.71 17.47
C GLY A 74 9.75 3.12 16.10
N ALA A 75 10.18 1.88 15.84
CA ALA A 75 9.82 1.20 14.60
C ALA A 75 8.31 0.97 14.56
N MET A 76 7.63 1.55 13.57
CA MET A 76 6.21 1.26 13.36
C MET A 76 6.04 -0.22 13.01
N PRO A 77 5.02 -0.90 13.55
CA PRO A 77 4.78 -2.29 13.20
C PRO A 77 4.39 -2.38 11.72
N THR A 78 4.93 -3.38 11.03
CA THR A 78 4.55 -3.70 9.65
C THR A 78 3.21 -4.42 9.66
N VAL A 79 2.13 -3.69 9.40
CA VAL A 79 0.76 -4.19 9.41
C VAL A 79 -0.02 -3.67 8.21
N TRP A 80 -1.17 -4.32 7.95
CA TRP A 80 -2.19 -3.81 7.05
C TRP A 80 -3.12 -2.84 7.79
N ASN A 81 -3.58 -1.79 7.12
CA ASN A 81 -4.57 -0.83 7.61
C ASN A 81 -5.75 -0.69 6.63
N THR A 82 -6.80 0.02 7.06
CA THR A 82 -8.03 0.27 6.29
C THR A 82 -8.52 1.70 6.49
#